data_AF-A0A961CZB9-F1
#
_entry.id   AF-A0A961CZB9-F1
#
_cell.length_a   1.000
_cell.length_b   1.000
_cell.length_c   1.000
_cell.angle_alpha   90.00
_cell.angle_beta   90.00
_cell.angle_gamma   90.00
#
_symmetry.space_group_name_H-M   'P 1'
#
loop_
_entity.id
_entity.type
_entity.pdbx_description
1 polymer ?
#
loop_
_entity_poly.entity_id
_entity_poly.type
_entity_poly.pdbx_seq_one_letter_code
_entity_poly.pdbx_strand_id
1 'polypeptide(L)'
;MAMVDFVKKIHKHCADDLEPGEQVLATTFGQPPGAIRRQVAWGALGGAVGAIAGDALANKRIDDSEQHRGEGITLQIPEGKAVLALSAQRLMVFGHSTLSGRPKGLNASIPLEQIQSIRVDQGKLAGKLVITFADGTSVDFDVVKTAGPVPFAQKFTELTGRQ
;
A
#
# COMPACT_ATOMS: atom_id res chain seq x y z
N MET A 1 -9.75 -2.50 18.36
CA MET A 1 -9.72 -1.29 17.51
C MET A 1 -10.41 -1.65 16.20
N ALA A 2 -11.55 -1.04 15.88
CA ALA A 2 -12.30 -1.38 14.67
C ALA A 2 -11.45 -1.04 13.43
N MET A 3 -11.33 -2.00 12.50
CA MET A 3 -10.65 -1.82 11.22
C MET A 3 -11.31 -0.66 10.47
N VAL A 4 -10.50 0.27 9.94
CA VAL A 4 -11.04 1.31 9.05
C VAL A 4 -11.59 0.63 7.81
N ASP A 5 -12.90 0.69 7.64
CA ASP A 5 -13.59 0.15 6.47
C ASP A 5 -13.35 1.09 5.27
N PHE A 6 -12.29 0.81 4.52
CA PHE A 6 -11.95 1.57 3.32
C PHE A 6 -12.90 1.30 2.18
N VAL A 7 -13.55 0.14 2.11
CA VAL A 7 -14.62 -0.16 1.13
C VAL A 7 -15.73 0.88 1.29
N LYS A 8 -16.25 1.03 2.51
CA LYS A 8 -17.29 2.02 2.81
C LYS A 8 -16.82 3.46 2.54
N LYS A 9 -15.56 3.79 2.80
CA LYS A 9 -15.02 5.13 2.55
C LYS A 9 -14.87 5.42 1.05
N ILE A 10 -14.46 4.45 0.24
CA ILE A 10 -14.37 4.58 -1.23
C ILE A 10 -15.77 4.81 -1.78
N HIS A 11 -16.75 3.98 -1.45
CA HIS A 11 -18.14 4.18 -1.89
C HIS A 11 -18.75 5.51 -1.43
N LYS A 12 -18.28 6.10 -0.32
CA LYS A 12 -18.80 7.38 0.16
C LYS A 12 -18.13 8.59 -0.48
N HIS A 13 -16.84 8.50 -0.82
CA HIS A 13 -16.01 9.66 -1.17
C HIS A 13 -15.39 9.61 -2.57
N CYS A 14 -15.41 8.43 -3.19
CA CYS A 14 -14.79 8.13 -4.48
C CYS A 14 -15.73 7.25 -5.33
N ALA A 15 -17.05 7.36 -5.15
CA ALA A 15 -18.01 6.57 -5.93
C ALA A 15 -17.92 6.87 -7.42
N ASP A 16 -17.67 8.13 -7.77
CA ASP A 16 -17.56 8.60 -9.15
C ASP A 16 -16.31 8.05 -9.87
N ASP A 17 -15.35 7.50 -9.12
CA ASP A 17 -14.16 6.85 -9.67
C ASP A 17 -14.40 5.35 -10.00
N LEU A 18 -15.55 4.80 -9.59
CA LEU A 18 -15.92 3.40 -9.83
C LEU A 18 -16.70 3.27 -11.14
N GLU A 19 -16.40 2.21 -11.90
CA GLU A 19 -17.22 1.88 -13.07
C GLU A 19 -18.65 1.48 -12.64
N PRO A 20 -19.67 1.66 -13.50
CA PRO A 20 -21.04 1.26 -13.17
C PRO A 20 -21.14 -0.22 -12.77
N GLY A 21 -21.58 -0.48 -11.54
CA GLY A 21 -21.70 -1.83 -10.98
C GLY A 21 -20.39 -2.43 -10.47
N GLU A 22 -19.28 -1.71 -10.51
CA GLU A 22 -18.00 -2.15 -9.96
C GLU A 22 -18.09 -2.28 -8.43
N GLN A 23 -17.66 -3.43 -7.92
CA GLN A 23 -17.61 -3.71 -6.49
C GLN A 23 -16.17 -3.78 -6.01
N VAL A 24 -15.88 -3.08 -4.92
CA VAL A 24 -14.60 -3.21 -4.22
C VAL A 24 -14.64 -4.47 -3.35
N LEU A 25 -13.77 -5.42 -3.65
CA LEU A 25 -13.76 -6.76 -3.06
C LEU A 25 -12.77 -6.88 -1.90
N ALA A 26 -11.67 -6.13 -1.94
CA ALA A 26 -10.70 -6.06 -0.85
C ALA A 26 -9.99 -4.71 -0.86
N THR A 27 -9.55 -4.28 0.32
CA THR A 27 -8.75 -3.06 0.47
C THR A 27 -7.61 -3.28 1.45
N THR A 28 -6.50 -2.59 1.24
CA THR A 28 -5.43 -2.44 2.23
C THR A 28 -4.89 -1.02 2.20
N PHE A 29 -4.09 -0.68 3.21
CA PHE A 29 -3.48 0.64 3.35
C PHE A 29 -1.96 0.53 3.25
N GLY A 30 -1.40 1.15 2.22
CA GLY A 30 0.04 1.22 1.96
C GLY A 30 0.62 2.55 2.42
N GLN A 31 1.78 2.49 3.05
CA GLN A 31 2.62 3.65 3.35
C GLN A 31 3.91 3.57 2.53
N PRO A 32 4.59 4.71 2.31
CA PRO A 32 5.89 4.70 1.65
C PRO A 32 6.87 3.82 2.42
N PRO A 33 7.80 3.12 1.75
CA PRO A 33 8.82 2.32 2.42
C PRO A 33 9.55 3.08 3.54
N GLY A 34 9.72 2.39 4.68
CA GLY A 34 10.35 2.94 5.88
C GLY A 34 9.50 3.93 6.68
N ALA A 35 8.29 4.28 6.24
CA ALA A 35 7.42 5.22 6.96
C ALA A 35 7.03 4.70 8.35
N ILE A 36 6.74 3.41 8.50
CA ILE A 36 6.34 2.85 9.81
C ILE A 36 7.53 2.88 10.77
N ARG A 37 8.73 2.54 10.29
CA ARG A 37 9.96 2.58 11.10
C ARG A 37 10.28 4.00 11.55
N ARG A 38 10.14 4.99 10.66
CA ARG A 38 10.25 6.40 11.04
C ARG A 38 9.21 6.75 12.11
N GLN A 39 7.94 6.42 11.94
CA GLN A 39 6.92 6.70 12.95
C GLN A 39 7.24 6.11 14.33
N VAL A 40 7.77 4.88 14.38
CA VAL A 40 8.22 4.25 15.64
C VAL A 40 9.43 4.98 16.23
N ALA A 41 10.42 5.32 15.41
CA ALA A 41 11.60 6.07 15.86
C ALA A 41 11.18 7.43 16.46
N TRP A 42 10.33 8.18 15.76
CA TRP A 42 9.80 9.46 16.23
C TRP A 42 8.88 9.32 17.44
N GLY A 43 8.13 8.22 17.57
CA GLY A 43 7.37 7.88 18.78
C GLY A 43 8.27 7.54 19.98
N ALA A 44 9.43 6.92 19.73
CA ALA A 44 10.44 6.65 20.74
C ALA A 44 11.22 7.92 21.16
N LEU A 45 11.30 8.93 20.27
CA LEU A 45 11.86 10.26 20.57
C LEU A 45 11.03 11.09 21.56
N GLY A 46 9.80 10.66 21.88
CA GLY A 46 9.04 11.21 23.02
C GLY A 46 9.61 10.82 24.40
N GLY A 47 10.57 9.89 24.45
CA GLY A 47 11.36 9.56 25.64
C GLY A 47 12.82 10.01 25.45
N ALA A 48 13.39 10.64 26.48
CA ALA A 48 14.63 11.43 26.46
C ALA A 48 15.95 10.73 26.04
N VAL A 49 15.91 9.51 25.46
CA VAL A 49 17.11 8.68 25.20
C VAL A 49 17.24 8.26 23.72
N GLY A 50 16.22 8.45 22.87
CA GLY A 50 16.18 7.85 21.52
C GLY A 50 16.90 8.60 20.40
N ALA A 51 17.37 9.83 20.61
CA ALA A 51 17.73 10.77 19.54
C ALA A 51 19.00 10.45 18.74
N ILE A 52 19.90 9.62 19.26
CA ILE A 52 21.26 9.55 18.70
C ILE A 52 21.51 8.26 17.89
N ALA A 53 20.67 7.24 18.05
CA ALA A 53 20.87 5.93 17.40
C ALA A 53 19.95 5.65 16.19
N GLY A 54 18.89 6.45 15.99
CA GLY A 54 17.85 6.17 14.98
C GLY A 54 18.25 6.42 13.54
N ASP A 55 18.95 7.52 13.28
CA ASP A 55 19.25 7.97 11.90
C ASP A 55 20.32 7.10 11.22
N ALA A 56 21.30 6.58 11.98
CA ALA A 56 22.37 5.75 11.43
C ALA A 56 21.90 4.33 11.06
N LEU A 57 20.89 3.79 11.74
CA LEU A 57 20.36 2.44 11.47
C LEU A 57 19.24 2.43 10.42
N ALA A 58 18.51 3.54 10.28
CA ALA A 58 17.44 3.67 9.28
C ALA A 58 17.98 3.72 7.85
N ASN A 59 19.12 4.38 7.62
CA ASN A 59 19.67 4.56 6.28
C ASN A 59 20.37 3.30 5.73
N LYS A 60 20.92 2.42 6.59
CA LYS A 60 21.68 1.24 6.16
C LYS A 60 20.86 0.05 5.65
N ARG A 61 19.52 0.12 5.66
CA ARG A 61 18.64 -0.96 5.19
C ARG A 61 17.58 -0.51 4.17
N ILE A 62 17.67 0.73 3.69
CA ILE A 62 16.84 1.24 2.60
C ILE A 62 17.39 0.76 1.24
N ASP A 63 18.67 0.38 1.18
CA ASP A 63 19.35 -0.12 -0.04
C ASP A 63 18.69 -1.37 -0.64
N ASP A 64 18.12 -2.29 0.15
CA ASP A 64 17.48 -3.50 -0.39
C ASP A 64 16.06 -3.25 -0.97
N SER A 65 15.56 -2.00 -0.90
CA SER A 65 14.27 -1.58 -1.48
C SER A 65 14.40 -0.89 -2.84
N GLU A 66 15.61 -0.76 -3.39
CA GLU A 66 15.81 -0.33 -4.78
C GLU A 66 15.41 -1.43 -5.78
N GLN A 67 14.12 -1.74 -5.86
CA GLN A 67 13.57 -2.50 -6.98
C GLN A 67 12.64 -1.60 -7.80
N HIS A 68 13.25 -0.92 -8.77
CA HIS A 68 12.67 -0.45 -10.04
C HIS A 68 11.40 0.41 -9.95
N ARG A 69 11.34 1.35 -9.02
CA ARG A 69 10.33 2.42 -9.07
C ARG A 69 10.93 3.58 -9.87
N GLY A 70 10.54 3.72 -11.13
CA GLY A 70 11.10 4.77 -11.99
C GLY A 70 10.73 4.67 -13.48
N GLU A 71 10.16 3.56 -13.92
CA GLU A 71 9.79 3.33 -15.32
C GLU A 71 8.47 2.56 -15.41
N GLY A 72 7.82 2.57 -16.57
CA GLY A 72 6.64 1.73 -16.86
C GLY A 72 5.42 2.01 -15.99
N ILE A 73 4.72 0.95 -15.59
CA ILE A 73 3.44 1.02 -14.86
C ILE A 73 3.59 1.70 -13.49
N THR A 74 4.77 1.60 -12.86
CA THR A 74 5.03 2.17 -11.53
C THR A 74 4.89 3.69 -11.46
N LEU A 75 5.06 4.40 -12.59
CA LEU A 75 4.90 5.87 -12.67
C LEU A 75 3.49 6.35 -12.36
N GLN A 76 2.48 5.48 -12.51
CA GLN A 76 1.09 5.82 -12.21
C GLN A 76 0.83 5.80 -10.69
N ILE A 77 1.72 5.20 -9.90
CA ILE A 77 1.49 4.91 -8.48
C ILE A 77 2.16 5.99 -7.61
N PRO A 78 1.39 6.75 -6.82
CA PRO A 78 1.92 7.85 -6.03
C PRO A 78 2.93 7.36 -4.98
N GLU A 79 3.97 8.17 -4.74
CA GLU A 79 5.04 7.91 -3.76
C GLU A 79 4.57 8.04 -2.29
N GLY A 80 3.31 8.43 -2.08
CA GLY A 80 2.73 8.71 -0.77
C GLY A 80 1.96 7.55 -0.14
N LYS A 81 1.24 7.87 0.94
CA LYS A 81 0.27 6.93 1.53
C LYS A 81 -0.87 6.70 0.54
N ALA A 82 -1.26 5.45 0.37
CA ALA A 82 -2.29 5.06 -0.59
C ALA A 82 -3.26 4.04 0.02
N VAL A 83 -4.52 4.14 -0.41
CA VAL A 83 -5.52 3.10 -0.20
C VAL A 83 -5.56 2.25 -1.47
N LEU A 84 -5.20 0.99 -1.33
CA LEU A 84 -5.20 0.02 -2.42
C LEU A 84 -6.51 -0.75 -2.38
N ALA A 85 -7.16 -0.91 -3.52
CA ALA A 85 -8.47 -1.55 -3.63
C ALA A 85 -8.51 -2.49 -4.84
N LEU A 86 -9.02 -3.71 -4.65
CA LEU A 86 -9.21 -4.68 -5.72
C LEU A 86 -10.69 -4.75 -6.09
N SER A 87 -10.99 -4.66 -7.38
CA SER A 87 -12.25 -5.11 -7.96
C SER A 87 -12.04 -6.40 -8.74
N ALA A 88 -13.09 -6.92 -9.39
CA ALA A 88 -12.96 -8.08 -10.28
C ALA A 88 -12.13 -7.78 -11.55
N GLN A 89 -11.92 -6.51 -11.89
CA GLN A 89 -11.34 -6.08 -13.16
C GLN A 89 -9.97 -5.43 -12.99
N ARG A 90 -9.75 -4.69 -11.89
CA ARG A 90 -8.55 -3.85 -11.72
C ARG A 90 -8.13 -3.68 -10.26
N LEU A 91 -6.86 -3.33 -10.10
CA LEU A 91 -6.33 -2.67 -8.91
C LEU A 91 -6.51 -1.16 -9.04
N MET A 92 -7.16 -0.57 -8.06
CA MET A 92 -7.31 0.86 -7.89
C MET A 92 -6.40 1.36 -6.79
N VAL A 93 -5.70 2.46 -7.06
CA VAL A 93 -4.84 3.14 -6.09
C VAL A 93 -5.44 4.52 -5.83
N PHE A 94 -5.95 4.73 -4.62
CA PHE A 94 -6.46 6.01 -4.18
C PHE A 94 -5.44 6.73 -3.32
N GLY A 95 -5.30 8.04 -3.50
CA GLY A 95 -4.50 8.87 -2.60
C GLY A 95 -5.11 8.87 -1.19
N HIS A 96 -4.33 9.21 -0.17
CA HIS A 96 -4.83 9.31 1.20
C HIS A 96 -4.68 10.72 1.78
N SER A 97 -5.78 11.31 2.23
CA SER A 97 -5.79 12.57 2.97
C SER A 97 -5.24 12.39 4.37
N THR A 98 -4.06 12.96 4.67
CA THR A 98 -3.52 13.01 6.03
C THR A 98 -4.40 13.81 6.99
N LEU A 99 -5.07 14.86 6.50
CA LEU A 99 -5.94 15.72 7.30
C LEU A 99 -7.26 15.06 7.69
N SER A 100 -7.90 14.35 6.75
CA SER A 100 -9.25 13.79 6.98
C SER A 100 -9.27 12.26 7.17
N GLY A 101 -8.15 11.58 6.94
CA GLY A 101 -8.05 10.11 7.02
C GLY A 101 -8.90 9.37 5.97
N ARG A 102 -9.18 10.01 4.83
CA ARG A 102 -10.06 9.50 3.76
C ARG A 102 -9.29 9.27 2.47
N PRO A 103 -9.72 8.32 1.61
CA PRO A 103 -9.28 8.25 0.23
C PRO A 103 -9.50 9.59 -0.49
N LYS A 104 -8.64 9.90 -1.46
CA LYS A 104 -8.66 11.12 -2.29
C LYS A 104 -8.45 10.73 -3.75
N GLY A 105 -9.54 10.66 -4.51
CA GLY A 105 -9.53 10.44 -5.96
C GLY A 105 -8.79 9.17 -6.40
N LEU A 106 -9.02 8.75 -7.62
CA LEU A 106 -8.28 7.64 -8.22
C LEU A 106 -6.94 8.14 -8.79
N ASN A 107 -5.83 7.68 -8.22
CA ASN A 107 -4.49 8.00 -8.72
C ASN A 107 -4.05 7.04 -9.83
N ALA A 108 -4.36 5.75 -9.68
CA ALA A 108 -4.03 4.74 -10.67
C ALA A 108 -5.14 3.70 -10.79
N SER A 109 -5.34 3.22 -12.02
CA SER A 109 -6.23 2.13 -12.38
C SER A 109 -5.44 1.13 -13.20
N ILE A 110 -5.08 0.01 -12.59
CA ILE A 110 -4.20 -0.99 -13.20
C ILE A 110 -5.03 -2.26 -13.45
N PRO A 111 -5.28 -2.63 -14.70
CA PRO A 111 -5.98 -3.87 -15.02
C PRO A 111 -5.29 -5.08 -14.39
N LEU A 112 -6.05 -6.07 -13.91
CA LEU A 112 -5.45 -7.21 -13.21
C LEU A 112 -4.47 -7.98 -14.11
N GLU A 113 -4.70 -8.05 -15.41
CA GLU A 113 -3.79 -8.69 -16.37
C GLU A 113 -2.38 -8.07 -16.37
N GLN A 114 -2.25 -6.80 -16.01
CA GLN A 114 -0.96 -6.11 -15.92
C GLN A 114 -0.21 -6.37 -14.60
N ILE A 115 -0.82 -7.07 -13.65
CA ILE A 115 -0.23 -7.39 -12.35
C ILE A 115 0.27 -8.84 -12.36
N GLN A 116 1.57 -9.04 -12.24
CA GLN A 116 2.17 -10.36 -12.20
C GLN A 116 1.99 -11.04 -10.83
N SER A 117 2.25 -10.33 -9.73
CA SER A 117 2.17 -10.88 -8.37
C SER A 117 1.82 -9.82 -7.31
N ILE A 118 1.24 -10.25 -6.19
CA ILE A 118 1.05 -9.43 -4.98
C ILE A 118 1.51 -10.24 -3.77
N ARG A 119 2.69 -9.89 -3.24
CA ARG A 119 3.32 -10.60 -2.12
C ARG A 119 3.30 -9.78 -0.84
N VAL A 120 3.14 -10.47 0.29
CA VAL A 120 3.17 -9.86 1.62
C VAL A 120 4.21 -10.56 2.47
N ASP A 121 5.23 -9.81 2.90
CA ASP A 121 6.15 -10.23 3.94
C ASP A 121 5.69 -9.63 5.29
N GLN A 122 5.36 -10.49 6.25
CA GLN A 122 4.94 -10.07 7.57
C GLN A 122 6.14 -9.89 8.51
N GLY A 123 6.70 -8.68 8.56
CA GLY A 123 7.67 -8.31 9.58
C GLY A 123 7.07 -8.16 10.98
N LYS A 124 7.94 -8.08 11.99
CA LYS A 124 7.57 -7.88 13.41
C LYS A 124 6.98 -6.48 13.67
N LEU A 125 7.58 -5.45 13.06
CA LEU A 125 7.21 -4.03 13.27
C LEU A 125 6.40 -3.45 12.11
N ALA A 126 6.79 -3.80 10.89
CA ALA A 126 6.12 -3.40 9.65
C ALA A 126 6.13 -4.61 8.71
N GLY A 127 5.03 -4.85 8.02
CA GLY A 127 5.00 -5.75 6.87
C GLY A 127 5.41 -5.00 5.60
N LYS A 128 5.80 -5.76 4.57
CA LYS A 128 6.07 -5.25 3.23
C LYS A 128 5.05 -5.87 2.27
N LEU A 129 4.32 -5.04 1.55
CA LEU A 129 3.49 -5.45 0.42
C LEU A 129 4.26 -5.11 -0.86
N VAL A 130 4.45 -6.08 -1.76
CA VAL A 130 5.13 -5.90 -3.04
C VAL A 130 4.18 -6.27 -4.16
N ILE A 131 3.99 -5.37 -5.11
CA ILE A 131 3.21 -5.59 -6.33
C ILE A 131 4.19 -5.59 -7.49
N THR A 132 4.27 -6.69 -8.21
CA THR A 132 5.09 -6.80 -9.43
C THR A 132 4.19 -6.77 -10.65
N PHE A 133 4.56 -6.00 -11.65
CA PHE A 133 3.80 -5.81 -12.88
C PHE A 133 4.34 -6.67 -14.03
N ALA A 134 3.53 -6.84 -15.07
CA ALA A 134 3.87 -7.63 -16.24
C ALA A 134 5.05 -7.06 -17.05
N ASP A 135 5.34 -5.77 -16.91
CA ASP A 135 6.52 -5.11 -17.50
C ASP A 135 7.82 -5.37 -16.69
N GLY A 136 7.75 -6.19 -15.63
CA GLY A 136 8.87 -6.52 -14.75
C GLY A 136 9.14 -5.48 -13.66
N THR A 137 8.47 -4.32 -13.69
CA THR A 137 8.61 -3.30 -12.66
C THR A 137 7.88 -3.72 -11.38
N SER A 138 8.22 -3.10 -10.26
CA SER A 138 7.59 -3.41 -8.98
C SER A 138 7.42 -2.17 -8.12
N VAL A 139 6.43 -2.22 -7.24
CA VAL A 139 6.22 -1.21 -6.21
C VAL A 139 6.09 -1.88 -4.85
N ASP A 140 6.67 -1.27 -3.83
CA ASP A 140 6.55 -1.71 -2.45
C ASP A 140 5.88 -0.68 -1.54
N PHE A 141 5.20 -1.21 -0.53
CA PHE A 141 4.54 -0.45 0.52
C PHE A 141 4.87 -1.05 1.89
N ASP A 142 5.16 -0.17 2.83
CA ASP A 142 5.06 -0.49 4.26
C ASP A 142 3.58 -0.70 4.60
N VAL A 143 3.25 -1.82 5.25
CA VAL A 143 1.89 -2.15 5.67
C VAL A 143 1.84 -2.57 7.13
N VAL A 144 0.77 -2.21 7.83
CA VAL A 144 0.48 -2.72 9.17
C VAL A 144 -0.40 -3.97 9.07
N LYS A 145 -0.21 -4.95 9.96
CA LYS A 145 -1.00 -6.20 9.97
C LYS A 145 -2.51 -5.93 10.05
N THR A 146 -2.90 -4.90 10.79
CA THR A 146 -4.29 -4.50 11.00
C THR A 146 -4.94 -3.86 9.77
N ALA A 147 -4.19 -3.51 8.72
CA ALA A 147 -4.73 -3.01 7.46
C ALA A 147 -5.20 -4.13 6.51
N GLY A 148 -5.09 -5.40 6.92
CA GLY A 148 -5.50 -6.55 6.11
C GLY A 148 -4.67 -6.82 4.85
N PRO A 149 -3.33 -6.65 4.83
CA PRO A 149 -2.55 -6.88 3.61
C PRO A 149 -2.57 -8.35 3.15
N VAL A 150 -2.65 -9.31 4.07
CA VAL A 150 -2.73 -10.75 3.71
C VAL A 150 -4.07 -11.12 3.07
N PRO A 151 -5.24 -10.81 3.68
CA PRO A 151 -6.53 -10.99 3.00
C PRO A 151 -6.61 -10.28 1.65
N PHE A 152 -5.98 -9.12 1.52
CA PHE A 152 -5.89 -8.40 0.24
C PHE A 152 -5.10 -9.18 -0.82
N ALA A 153 -3.91 -9.68 -0.50
CA ALA A 153 -3.12 -10.51 -1.42
C ALA A 153 -3.82 -11.83 -1.76
N GLN A 154 -4.43 -12.48 -0.77
CA GLN A 154 -5.26 -13.68 -1.00
C GLN A 154 -6.40 -13.40 -1.97
N LYS A 155 -7.06 -12.25 -1.85
CA LYS A 155 -8.14 -11.89 -2.77
C LYS A 155 -7.65 -11.72 -4.21
N PHE A 156 -6.45 -11.18 -4.41
CA PHE A 156 -5.83 -11.13 -5.73
C PHE A 156 -5.58 -12.53 -6.31
N THR A 157 -5.10 -13.47 -5.48
CA THR A 157 -4.91 -14.86 -5.89
C THR A 157 -6.23 -15.54 -6.24
N GLU A 158 -7.29 -15.32 -5.46
CA GLU A 158 -8.63 -15.84 -5.79
C GLU A 158 -9.14 -15.33 -7.14
N LEU A 159 -8.91 -14.05 -7.44
CA LEU A 159 -9.40 -13.42 -8.67
C LEU A 159 -8.61 -13.84 -9.92
N THR A 160 -7.34 -14.19 -9.76
CA THR A 160 -6.43 -14.30 -10.92
C THR A 160 -5.67 -15.61 -11.02
N GLY A 161 -5.66 -16.43 -9.96
CA GLY A 161 -4.82 -17.62 -9.86
C GLY A 161 -3.31 -17.34 -9.70
N ARG A 162 -2.89 -16.07 -9.58
CA ARG A 162 -1.50 -15.65 -9.43
C ARG A 162 -1.16 -15.36 -7.97
N GLN A 163 0.11 -15.58 -7.57
CA GLN A 163 0.64 -15.27 -6.24
C GLN A 163 1.59 -14.09 -6.34
#